data_AF-A0AAV8ZVX6-F1
#
_entry.id   AF-A0AAV8ZVX6-F1
#
_cell.length_a   1.000
_cell.length_b   1.000
_cell.length_c   1.000
_cell.angle_alpha   90.00
_cell.angle_beta   90.00
_cell.angle_gamma   90.00
#
_symmetry.space_group_name_H-M   'P 1'
#
loop_
_entity.id
_entity.type
_entity.pdbx_description
1 polymer ?
#
loop_
_entity_poly.entity_id
_entity_poly.type
_entity_poly.pdbx_seq_one_letter_code
_entity_poly.pdbx_strand_id
1 'polypeptide(L)'
;MDLNIRKRTNIAFSIAASKEVLWKCDLLPANNDDVEEEDLEVHPVKNRPERLKNYVERIIPAMQARQFQSHFRINRQTFEVLVPLIDGIINKKTIIGRNRINTEKQLLAVLWILATPDSYRYVLVYIY
;
A
#
# COMPACT_ATOMS: atom_id res chain seq x y z
N MET A 1 6.22 7.60 -30.56
CA MET A 1 7.01 8.09 -29.41
C MET A 1 7.06 7.00 -28.37
N ASP A 2 8.24 6.41 -28.15
CA ASP A 2 8.41 5.24 -27.29
C ASP A 2 8.15 5.52 -25.81
N LEU A 3 7.30 4.68 -25.22
CA LEU A 3 6.96 4.71 -23.79
C LEU A 3 8.19 4.60 -22.88
N ASN A 4 9.26 3.96 -23.37
CA ASN A 4 10.53 3.82 -22.66
C ASN A 4 11.30 5.15 -22.58
N ILE A 5 11.26 5.95 -23.65
CA ILE A 5 11.89 7.28 -23.69
C ILE A 5 11.17 8.21 -22.70
N ARG A 6 9.83 8.20 -22.68
CA ARG A 6 9.04 9.03 -21.76
C ARG A 6 9.23 8.67 -20.29
N LYS A 7 9.43 7.39 -19.96
CA LYS A 7 9.76 6.97 -18.59
C LYS A 7 11.13 7.48 -18.15
N ARG A 8 12.13 7.42 -19.02
CA ARG A 8 13.49 7.92 -18.74
C ARG A 8 13.53 9.44 -18.55
N THR A 9 12.83 10.19 -19.40
CA THR A 9 12.76 11.66 -19.28
C THR A 9 12.08 12.09 -17.99
N ASN A 10 11.03 11.38 -17.55
CA ASN A 10 10.34 11.68 -16.31
C ASN A 10 11.25 11.48 -15.08
N ILE A 11 12.05 10.41 -15.07
CA ILE A 11 13.00 10.14 -13.97
C ILE A 11 14.12 11.20 -13.93
N ALA A 12 14.69 11.53 -15.09
CA ALA A 12 15.73 12.56 -15.18
C ALA A 12 15.24 13.93 -14.69
N PHE A 13 14.01 14.29 -15.04
CA PHE A 13 13.38 15.52 -14.58
C PHE A 13 13.19 15.55 -13.06
N SER A 14 12.71 14.45 -12.45
CA SER A 14 12.57 14.38 -10.99
C SER A 14 13.92 14.47 -10.26
N ILE A 15 14.98 13.87 -10.80
CA ILE A 15 16.33 13.96 -10.20
C ILE A 15 16.86 15.39 -10.26
N ALA A 16 16.71 16.07 -11.40
CA ALA A 16 17.13 17.45 -11.57
C ALA A 16 16.38 18.39 -10.62
N ALA A 17 15.05 18.24 -10.53
CA ALA A 17 14.22 19.02 -9.61
C ALA A 17 14.62 18.79 -8.15
N SER A 18 14.87 17.55 -7.73
CA SER A 18 15.34 17.25 -6.37
C SER A 18 16.72 17.85 -6.08
N LYS A 19 17.67 17.78 -7.02
CA LYS A 19 18.99 18.41 -6.84
C LYS A 19 18.88 19.93 -6.68
N GLU A 20 18.00 20.57 -7.44
CA GLU A 20 17.81 22.02 -7.36
C GLU A 20 17.15 22.46 -6.04
N VAL A 21 16.20 21.67 -5.54
CA VAL A 21 15.59 21.91 -4.22
C VAL A 21 16.62 21.72 -3.10
N LEU A 22 17.44 20.67 -3.18
CA LEU A 22 18.47 20.40 -2.18
C LEU A 22 19.58 21.46 -2.18
N TRP A 23 19.97 21.97 -3.35
CA TRP A 23 20.89 23.11 -3.49
C TRP A 23 20.31 24.37 -2.85
N LYS A 24 19.02 24.68 -3.09
CA LYS A 24 18.34 25.83 -2.47
C LYS A 24 18.20 25.73 -0.96
N CYS A 25 18.32 24.53 -0.40
CA CYS A 25 18.23 24.28 1.03
C CYS A 25 19.60 24.18 1.72
N ASP A 26 20.71 24.45 1.02
CA ASP A 26 22.10 24.31 1.54
C ASP A 26 22.36 22.95 2.22
N LEU A 27 21.65 21.89 1.77
CA LEU A 27 21.73 20.54 2.32
C LEU A 27 22.86 19.71 1.67
N LEU A 28 23.60 20.30 0.74
CA LEU A 28 24.84 19.74 0.21
C LEU A 28 25.98 20.72 0.54
N PRO A 29 27.02 20.29 1.26
CA PRO A 29 28.17 21.14 1.53
C PRO A 29 28.80 21.59 0.20
N ALA A 30 29.11 22.88 0.10
CA ALA A 30 29.83 23.44 -1.04
C ALA A 30 31.16 22.69 -1.21
N ASN A 31 31.36 22.11 -2.39
CA ASN A 31 32.50 21.27 -2.75
C ASN A 31 33.85 21.89 -2.34
N ASN A 32 34.79 21.08 -1.84
CA ASN A 32 35.94 20.59 -2.63
C ASN A 32 36.94 19.83 -1.75
N ASP A 33 37.46 18.76 -2.35
CA ASP A 33 38.74 18.08 -2.09
C ASP A 33 38.78 17.02 -0.95
N ASP A 34 39.17 15.81 -1.38
CA ASP A 34 39.48 14.59 -0.61
C ASP A 34 38.30 13.77 -0.07
N VAL A 35 37.44 13.28 -0.97
CA VAL A 35 36.64 12.08 -0.70
C VAL A 35 37.27 10.94 -1.48
N GLU A 36 38.05 10.10 -0.79
CA GLU A 36 38.41 8.78 -1.29
C GLU A 36 37.13 8.13 -1.83
N GLU A 37 37.17 7.52 -3.02
CA GLU A 37 36.05 6.75 -3.54
C GLU A 37 35.79 5.59 -2.59
N GLU A 38 35.02 5.85 -1.54
CA GLU A 38 34.42 4.85 -0.68
C GLU A 38 33.42 4.17 -1.61
N ASP A 39 33.80 2.98 -2.08
CA ASP A 39 32.97 2.07 -2.86
C ASP A 39 31.55 2.18 -2.31
N LEU A 40 30.62 2.74 -3.10
CA LEU A 40 29.22 2.72 -2.74
C LEU A 40 28.85 1.24 -2.63
N GLU A 41 28.90 0.70 -1.42
CA GLU A 41 28.24 -0.55 -1.08
C GLU A 41 26.80 -0.35 -1.53
N VAL A 42 26.46 -1.00 -2.64
CA VAL A 42 25.10 -1.09 -3.12
C VAL A 42 24.35 -1.76 -2.00
N HIS A 43 23.76 -0.96 -1.11
CA HIS A 43 22.87 -1.46 -0.08
C HIS A 43 21.86 -2.32 -0.82
N PRO A 44 21.82 -3.64 -0.56
CA PRO A 44 20.99 -4.54 -1.32
C PRO A 44 19.59 -3.98 -1.27
N VAL A 45 19.03 -3.65 -2.45
CA VAL A 45 17.66 -3.17 -2.61
C VAL A 45 16.82 -4.04 -1.72
N LYS A 46 16.36 -3.48 -0.59
CA LYS A 46 15.74 -4.24 0.49
C LYS A 46 14.65 -5.06 -0.17
N ASN A 47 14.84 -6.38 -0.26
CA ASN A 47 13.94 -7.28 -0.95
C ASN A 47 12.59 -7.12 -0.27
N ARG A 48 11.72 -6.28 -0.83
CA ARG A 48 10.35 -6.15 -0.33
C ARG A 48 9.76 -7.54 -0.53
N PRO A 49 9.34 -8.22 0.55
CA PRO A 49 8.75 -9.53 0.40
C PRO A 49 7.65 -9.43 -0.66
N GLU A 50 7.62 -10.38 -1.60
CA GLU A 50 6.65 -10.32 -2.67
C GLU A 50 5.25 -10.26 -2.06
N ARG A 51 4.56 -9.13 -2.29
CA ARG A 51 3.22 -8.92 -1.73
C ARG A 51 2.32 -9.99 -2.33
N LEU A 52 1.62 -10.75 -1.48
CA LEU A 52 0.72 -11.80 -1.90
C LEU A 52 -0.34 -11.25 -2.86
N LYS A 53 -0.23 -11.61 -4.13
CA LYS A 53 -1.15 -11.16 -5.19
C LYS A 53 -2.43 -11.98 -5.15
N ASN A 54 -3.55 -11.30 -5.40
CA ASN A 54 -4.88 -11.92 -5.53
C ASN A 54 -5.31 -12.73 -4.29
N TYR A 55 -5.03 -12.19 -3.10
CA TYR A 55 -5.41 -12.82 -1.83
C TYR A 55 -6.92 -13.12 -1.76
N VAL A 56 -7.75 -12.15 -2.19
CA VAL A 56 -9.21 -12.29 -2.14
C VAL A 56 -9.71 -13.38 -3.07
N GLU A 57 -9.14 -13.49 -4.26
CA GLU A 57 -9.59 -14.42 -5.28
C GLU A 57 -9.05 -15.84 -5.06
N ARG A 58 -7.87 -15.97 -4.43
CA ARG A 58 -7.21 -17.28 -4.26
C ARG A 58 -7.34 -17.87 -2.86
N ILE A 59 -7.20 -17.04 -1.83
CA ILE A 59 -7.07 -17.53 -0.45
C ILE A 59 -8.41 -17.56 0.26
N ILE A 60 -9.20 -16.50 0.14
CA ILE A 60 -10.51 -16.40 0.82
C ILE A 60 -11.45 -17.56 0.45
N PRO A 61 -11.59 -17.98 -0.82
CA PRO A 61 -12.50 -19.08 -1.17
C PRO A 61 -12.03 -20.42 -0.62
N ALA A 62 -10.71 -20.62 -0.53
CA ALA A 62 -10.07 -21.83 -0.05
C ALA A 62 -9.99 -21.93 1.48
N MET A 63 -10.23 -20.83 2.21
CA MET A 63 -10.26 -20.86 3.67
C MET A 63 -11.45 -21.63 4.21
N GLN A 64 -11.18 -22.42 5.25
CA GLN A 64 -12.23 -23.08 6.01
C GLN A 64 -13.02 -22.06 6.83
N ALA A 65 -14.28 -22.38 7.15
CA ALA A 65 -15.17 -21.49 7.89
C ALA A 65 -14.57 -21.02 9.23
N ARG A 66 -13.89 -21.90 9.98
CA ARG A 66 -13.21 -21.55 11.24
C ARG A 66 -12.06 -20.56 11.02
N GLN A 67 -11.28 -20.76 9.96
CA GLN A 67 -10.16 -19.87 9.62
C GLN A 67 -10.67 -18.49 9.22
N PHE A 68 -11.72 -18.44 8.39
CA PHE A 68 -12.40 -17.21 8.01
C PHE A 68 -12.91 -16.45 9.24
N GLN A 69 -13.61 -17.15 10.14
CA GLN A 69 -14.12 -16.55 11.37
C GLN A 69 -13.00 -16.03 12.26
N SER A 70 -11.89 -16.75 12.39
CA SER A 70 -10.74 -16.29 13.16
C SER A 70 -10.07 -15.05 12.54
N HIS A 71 -9.99 -14.98 11.20
CA HIS A 71 -9.36 -13.87 10.48
C HIS A 71 -10.22 -12.60 10.50
N PHE A 72 -11.53 -12.73 10.26
CA PHE A 72 -12.44 -11.60 10.08
C PHE A 72 -13.35 -11.34 11.28
N ARG A 73 -13.29 -12.17 12.32
CA ARG A 73 -14.17 -12.16 13.51
C ARG A 73 -15.67 -12.22 13.19
N ILE A 74 -16.02 -12.74 12.02
CA ILE A 74 -17.39 -12.91 11.56
C ILE A 74 -17.53 -14.23 10.79
N ASN A 75 -18.70 -14.86 10.88
CA ASN A 75 -18.97 -16.08 10.13
C ASN A 75 -19.07 -15.80 8.63
N ARG A 76 -18.58 -16.73 7.81
CA ARG A 76 -18.64 -16.61 6.34
C ARG A 76 -20.06 -16.41 5.81
N GLN A 77 -21.03 -17.15 6.36
CA GLN A 77 -22.44 -17.02 5.99
C GLN A 77 -22.99 -15.61 6.30
N THR A 78 -22.60 -15.02 7.44
CA THR A 78 -23.00 -13.66 7.78
C THR A 78 -22.35 -12.64 6.85
N PHE A 79 -21.09 -12.85 6.48
CA PHE A 79 -20.41 -12.03 5.48
C PHE A 79 -21.14 -12.05 4.12
N GLU A 80 -21.52 -13.23 3.63
CA GLU A 80 -22.24 -13.39 2.36
C GLU A 80 -23.60 -12.68 2.37
N VAL A 81 -24.31 -12.63 3.50
CA VAL A 81 -25.55 -11.85 3.67
C VAL A 81 -25.27 -10.34 3.73
N LEU A 82 -24.14 -9.94 4.31
CA LEU A 82 -23.79 -8.52 4.47
C LEU A 82 -23.38 -7.85 3.15
N VAL A 83 -22.70 -8.58 2.26
CA VAL A 83 -22.23 -8.07 0.97
C VAL A 83 -23.34 -7.35 0.16
N PRO A 84 -24.50 -7.95 -0.14
CA PRO A 84 -25.55 -7.29 -0.92
C PRO A 84 -26.17 -6.09 -0.21
N LEU A 85 -26.27 -6.12 1.13
CA LEU A 85 -26.79 -4.99 1.92
C LEU A 85 -25.88 -3.77 1.80
N ILE A 86 -24.58 -3.98 1.89
CA ILE A 86 -23.57 -2.93 1.76
C ILE A 86 -23.43 -2.48 0.31
N ASP A 87 -23.51 -3.40 -0.65
CA ASP A 87 -23.46 -3.08 -2.07
C ASP A 87 -24.55 -2.06 -2.45
N GLY A 88 -25.78 -2.29 -1.98
CA GLY A 88 -26.89 -1.38 -2.14
C GLY A 88 -26.72 -0.02 -1.47
N ILE A 89 -25.80 0.15 -0.51
CA ILE A 89 -25.48 1.44 0.12
C ILE A 89 -24.37 2.15 -0.64
N ILE A 90 -23.33 1.41 -1.03
CA ILE A 90 -22.14 1.94 -1.69
C ILE A 90 -22.46 2.36 -3.13
N ASN A 91 -23.20 1.54 -3.87
CA ASN A 91 -23.46 1.76 -5.31
C ASN A 91 -24.57 2.78 -5.61
N LYS A 92 -25.28 3.29 -4.60
CA LYS A 92 -26.31 4.35 -4.78
C LYS A 92 -25.75 5.70 -5.23
N LYS A 93 -24.43 5.92 -5.14
CA LYS A 93 -23.81 7.19 -5.49
C LYS A 93 -23.29 7.16 -6.93
N THR A 94 -23.88 7.98 -7.80
CA THR A 94 -23.50 8.22 -9.20
C THR A 94 -21.98 8.32 -9.37
N ILE A 95 -21.44 7.56 -10.33
CA ILE A 95 -20.01 7.42 -10.55
C ILE A 95 -19.54 8.51 -11.52
N ILE A 96 -18.76 9.46 -11.03
CA ILE A 96 -17.87 10.29 -11.85
C ILE A 96 -16.45 10.00 -11.35
N GLY A 97 -15.58 9.44 -12.20
CA GLY A 97 -14.17 9.20 -11.88
C GLY A 97 -13.75 7.71 -11.80
N ARG A 98 -12.79 7.40 -10.91
CA ARG A 98 -12.08 6.10 -10.84
C ARG A 98 -13.03 4.93 -10.51
N ASN A 99 -12.86 3.82 -11.23
CA ASN A 99 -13.56 2.56 -10.96
C ASN A 99 -13.43 2.18 -9.47
N ARG A 100 -14.57 1.98 -8.81
CA ARG A 100 -14.60 1.57 -7.42
C ARG A 100 -14.11 0.13 -7.29
N ILE A 101 -13.39 -0.13 -6.19
CA ILE A 101 -13.00 -1.49 -5.81
C ILE A 101 -14.28 -2.30 -5.57
N ASN A 102 -14.29 -3.60 -5.91
CA ASN A 102 -15.44 -4.47 -5.62
C ASN A 102 -15.84 -4.38 -4.13
N THR A 103 -17.13 -4.20 -3.85
CA THR A 103 -17.72 -4.14 -2.51
C THR A 103 -17.24 -5.26 -1.59
N GLU A 104 -17.12 -6.48 -2.12
CA GLU A 104 -16.60 -7.63 -1.36
C GLU A 104 -15.19 -7.38 -0.82
N LYS A 105 -14.29 -6.87 -1.68
CA LYS A 105 -12.90 -6.55 -1.31
C LYS A 105 -12.85 -5.40 -0.32
N GLN A 106 -13.70 -4.39 -0.49
CA GLN A 106 -13.78 -3.27 0.45
C GLN A 106 -14.21 -3.76 1.83
N LEU A 107 -15.26 -4.57 1.90
CA LEU A 107 -15.78 -5.10 3.15
C LEU A 107 -14.78 -6.03 3.86
N LEU A 108 -14.12 -6.92 3.12
CA LEU A 108 -13.05 -7.78 3.68
C LEU A 108 -11.90 -6.96 4.24
N ALA A 109 -11.47 -5.91 3.55
CA ALA A 109 -10.41 -5.03 4.03
C ALA A 109 -10.80 -4.31 5.33
N VAL A 110 -12.02 -3.79 5.41
CA VAL A 110 -12.55 -3.12 6.61
C VAL A 110 -12.65 -4.12 7.78
N LEU A 111 -13.24 -5.28 7.54
CA LEU A 111 -13.36 -6.33 8.57
C LEU A 111 -11.99 -6.76 9.08
N TRP A 112 -11.01 -6.93 8.19
CA TRP A 112 -9.64 -7.28 8.58
C TRP A 112 -9.00 -6.24 9.50
N ILE A 113 -9.14 -4.96 9.16
CA ILE A 113 -8.62 -3.84 9.96
C ILE A 113 -9.29 -3.81 11.34
N LEU A 114 -10.62 -3.94 11.38
CA LEU A 114 -11.39 -3.92 12.64
C LEU A 114 -11.17 -5.18 13.48
N ALA A 115 -10.95 -6.33 12.84
CA ALA A 115 -10.64 -7.59 13.51
C ALA A 115 -9.24 -7.60 14.14
N THR A 116 -8.35 -6.69 13.74
CA THR A 116 -6.98 -6.63 14.24
C THR A 116 -6.78 -5.37 15.09
N PRO A 117 -7.13 -5.40 16.39
CA PRO A 117 -6.92 -4.27 17.29
C PRO A 117 -5.44 -3.89 17.46
N ASP A 118 -4.51 -4.73 17.01
CA ASP A 118 -3.07 -4.51 17.10
C ASP A 118 -2.60 -3.24 16.37
N SER A 119 -3.28 -2.85 15.29
CA SER A 119 -2.98 -1.62 14.55
C SER A 119 -3.08 -0.34 15.42
N TYR A 120 -3.86 -0.38 16.51
CA TYR A 120 -4.02 0.72 17.47
C TYR A 120 -3.25 0.50 18.78
N ARG A 121 -2.83 -0.73 19.08
CA ARG A 121 -2.12 -1.05 20.33
C ARG A 121 -0.73 -0.42 20.41
N TYR A 122 -0.06 -0.23 19.27
CA TYR A 122 1.24 0.45 19.25
C TYR A 122 1.14 1.91 19.69
N VAL A 123 0.03 2.61 19.42
CA VAL A 123 -0.12 4.02 19.83
C VAL A 123 -0.38 4.15 21.33
N LEU A 124 -1.12 3.21 21.94
CA LEU A 124 -1.43 3.24 23.37
C LEU A 124 -0.24 2.93 24.29
N VAL A 125 0.76 2.17 23.81
CA VAL A 125 1.93 1.78 24.61
C VAL A 125 2.96 2.90 24.74
N TYR A 126 2.96 3.91 23.86
CA TYR A 126 3.88 5.05 23.93
C TYR A 126 3.34 6.26 24.72
N ILE A 127 2.20 6.14 25.40
CA ILE A 127 1.57 7.25 26.17
C ILE A 127 1.42 6.89 27.67
N TYR A 128 2.17 5.91 28.17
CA TYR A 128 2.23 5.59 29.61
C TYR A 128 3.67 5.53 30.11
#